data_AF-A0A7C2ZD03-F1
#
_entry.id   AF-A0A7C2ZD03-F1
#
_cell.length_a   1.000
_cell.length_b   1.000
_cell.length_c   1.000
_cell.angle_alpha   90.00
_cell.angle_beta   90.00
_cell.angle_gamma   90.00
#
_symmetry.space_group_name_H-M   'P 1'
#
loop_
_entity.id
_entity.type
_entity.pdbx_description
1 polymer ?
#
loop_
_entity_poly.entity_id
_entity_poly.type
_entity_poly.pdbx_seq_one_letter_code
_entity_poly.pdbx_strand_id
1 'polypeptide(L)'
;MVEVEDTFAEAFNLWAARVLITAASEKWAKIAASVVTGYATSTIACDAEAGIDKFVPSSETPDGRPGVIVMFFASKKNLDHVLLNRIGQCVLTCPTTAVFDAMENPEMKFDTGAKMRYFGDGFQKKSELAGRTIYEIPVMEGIFKMEAELGVRKGVAGGNFMVLAEDWEKGLAATEAAVEAIQKIDNVILPFPGGICRSGSKVGSLKYKFMKATTNHKLCPTLREQVEDSEIPEGVGSAYEVVINGTTLDVVKQAMRDGIK
;
A
#
# COMPACT_ATOMS: atom_id res chain seq x y z
N MET A 1 -20.99 -0.78 24.51
CA MET A 1 -20.56 -1.82 23.56
C MET A 1 -20.98 -1.33 22.19
N VAL A 2 -20.07 -1.28 21.22
CA VAL A 2 -20.40 -0.88 19.85
C VAL A 2 -20.92 -2.11 19.11
N GLU A 3 -21.99 -1.94 18.34
CA GLU A 3 -22.55 -3.02 17.52
C GLU A 3 -21.61 -3.35 16.36
N VAL A 4 -21.43 -4.64 16.09
CA VAL A 4 -20.70 -5.13 14.91
C VAL A 4 -21.70 -5.93 14.09
N GLU A 5 -21.97 -5.47 12.88
CA GLU A 5 -22.92 -6.11 11.97
C GLU A 5 -22.43 -7.52 11.59
N ASP A 6 -23.35 -8.50 11.60
CA ASP A 6 -23.07 -9.88 11.17
C ASP A 6 -23.05 -9.96 9.63
N THR A 7 -21.92 -9.53 9.07
CA THR A 7 -21.66 -9.43 7.63
C THR A 7 -20.22 -9.81 7.29
N PHE A 8 -19.82 -9.65 6.04
CA PHE A 8 -18.49 -9.97 5.56
C PHE A 8 -17.93 -8.90 4.62
N ALA A 9 -16.61 -8.78 4.56
CA ALA A 9 -15.91 -8.00 3.55
C ALA A 9 -15.50 -8.88 2.36
N GLU A 10 -15.87 -8.49 1.15
CA GLU A 10 -15.41 -9.15 -0.08
C GLU A 10 -14.07 -8.55 -0.53
N ALA A 11 -13.04 -9.39 -0.60
CA ALA A 11 -11.69 -9.01 -1.02
C ALA A 11 -11.29 -9.69 -2.33
N PHE A 12 -10.28 -9.16 -3.00
CA PHE A 12 -9.83 -9.57 -4.32
C PHE A 12 -8.37 -10.05 -4.31
N ASN A 13 -8.01 -10.86 -5.30
CA ASN A 13 -6.64 -11.28 -5.49
C ASN A 13 -5.87 -10.27 -6.37
N LEU A 14 -4.83 -9.65 -5.81
CA LEU A 14 -3.84 -8.87 -6.56
C LEU A 14 -2.45 -9.50 -6.41
N TRP A 15 -1.51 -9.11 -7.28
CA TRP A 15 -0.11 -9.45 -7.07
C TRP A 15 0.53 -8.40 -6.18
N ALA A 16 1.28 -8.87 -5.19
CA ALA A 16 1.97 -8.05 -4.21
C ALA A 16 3.49 -8.14 -4.42
N ALA A 17 4.15 -6.98 -4.32
CA ALA A 17 5.59 -6.87 -4.14
C ALA A 17 5.86 -6.19 -2.79
N ARG A 18 6.95 -6.58 -2.12
CA ARG A 18 7.36 -6.06 -0.82
C ARG A 18 8.83 -5.66 -0.92
N VAL A 19 9.10 -4.37 -0.81
CA VAL A 19 10.38 -3.76 -1.20
C VAL A 19 10.94 -3.00 -0.01
N LEU A 20 12.18 -3.31 0.37
CA LEU A 20 12.93 -2.56 1.37
C LEU A 20 13.70 -1.43 0.69
N ILE A 21 13.48 -0.21 1.16
CA ILE A 21 14.24 0.98 0.77
C ILE A 21 15.06 1.41 1.98
N THR A 22 16.39 1.44 1.82
CA THR A 22 17.32 1.95 2.83
C THR A 22 17.84 3.31 2.43
N ALA A 23 18.21 4.14 3.41
CA ALA A 23 18.75 5.48 3.16
C ALA A 23 19.77 5.87 4.23
N ALA A 24 20.44 7.02 4.06
CA ALA A 24 21.42 7.51 5.04
C ALA A 24 20.82 7.84 6.42
N SER A 25 19.51 8.08 6.50
CA SER A 25 18.80 8.32 7.75
C SER A 25 17.31 7.96 7.62
N GLU A 26 16.63 7.77 8.75
CA GLU A 26 15.18 7.53 8.77
C GLU A 26 14.40 8.65 8.07
N LYS A 27 14.88 9.90 8.16
CA LYS A 27 14.27 11.04 7.46
C LYS A 27 14.23 10.79 5.94
N TRP A 28 15.34 10.35 5.36
CA TRP A 28 15.41 10.10 3.91
C TRP A 28 14.65 8.85 3.50
N ALA A 29 14.67 7.79 4.32
CA ALA A 29 13.83 6.61 4.10
C ALA A 29 12.34 6.98 4.08
N LYS A 30 11.88 7.79 5.04
CA LYS A 30 10.51 8.33 5.11
C LYS A 30 10.14 9.13 3.85
N ILE A 31 11.02 10.02 3.39
CA ILE A 31 10.79 10.80 2.16
C ILE A 31 10.63 9.87 0.95
N ALA A 32 11.53 8.91 0.78
CA ALA A 32 11.47 7.95 -0.34
C ALA A 32 10.17 7.15 -0.31
N ALA A 33 9.78 6.63 0.86
CA ALA A 33 8.52 5.91 1.06
C ALA A 33 7.30 6.77 0.70
N SER A 34 7.21 7.99 1.25
CA SER A 34 6.06 8.87 1.00
C SER A 34 5.89 9.21 -0.49
N VAL A 35 6.99 9.42 -1.22
CA VAL A 35 6.93 9.73 -2.65
C VAL A 35 6.60 8.48 -3.46
N VAL A 36 7.26 7.35 -3.19
CA VAL A 36 7.10 6.12 -4.00
C VAL A 36 5.71 5.49 -3.82
N THR A 37 5.07 5.65 -2.66
CA THR A 37 3.70 5.15 -2.40
C THR A 37 2.62 6.19 -2.64
N GLY A 38 2.96 7.41 -3.07
CA GLY A 38 2.00 8.46 -3.41
C GLY A 38 1.20 8.16 -4.68
N TYR A 39 0.01 8.75 -4.82
CA TYR A 39 -0.90 8.53 -5.97
C TYR A 39 -1.16 7.03 -6.25
N ALA A 40 -1.46 6.26 -5.19
CA ALA A 40 -1.59 4.81 -5.27
C ALA A 40 -2.69 4.28 -4.34
N THR A 41 -3.87 4.91 -4.36
CA THR A 41 -4.94 4.58 -3.41
C THR A 41 -5.86 3.45 -3.88
N SER A 42 -6.12 3.37 -5.19
CA SER A 42 -7.02 2.37 -5.76
C SER A 42 -6.68 2.09 -7.22
N THR A 43 -6.57 0.81 -7.57
CA THR A 43 -6.34 0.33 -8.95
C THR A 43 -7.50 0.63 -9.91
N ILE A 44 -8.60 1.21 -9.44
CA ILE A 44 -9.68 1.73 -10.30
C ILE A 44 -9.16 2.84 -11.24
N ALA A 45 -8.26 3.69 -10.73
CA ALA A 45 -7.73 4.85 -11.47
C ALA A 45 -6.25 5.15 -11.21
N CYS A 46 -5.65 4.68 -10.11
CA CYS A 46 -4.20 4.65 -9.95
C CYS A 46 -3.60 3.43 -10.68
N ASP A 47 -2.32 3.50 -10.99
CA ASP A 47 -1.55 2.40 -11.60
C ASP A 47 -1.33 1.21 -10.64
N ALA A 48 -1.38 1.47 -9.33
CA ALA A 48 -1.25 0.50 -8.25
C ALA A 48 -1.96 0.95 -6.98
N GLU A 49 -2.08 0.01 -6.03
CA GLU A 49 -2.32 0.29 -4.62
C GLU A 49 -1.00 0.14 -3.86
N ALA A 50 -0.58 1.15 -3.11
CA ALA A 50 0.71 1.12 -2.44
C ALA A 50 0.69 1.80 -1.07
N GLY A 51 1.58 1.38 -0.19
CA GLY A 51 1.66 1.91 1.17
C GLY A 51 2.92 1.44 1.91
N ILE A 52 3.14 2.05 3.07
CA ILE A 52 4.20 1.67 3.99
C ILE A 52 3.72 0.46 4.79
N ASP A 53 4.54 -0.58 4.83
CA ASP A 53 4.35 -1.74 5.70
C ASP A 53 4.97 -1.45 7.06
N LYS A 54 6.30 -1.25 7.12
CA LYS A 54 6.99 -0.92 8.38
C LYS A 54 8.32 -0.20 8.21
N PHE A 55 8.78 0.46 9.27
CA PHE A 55 10.16 0.95 9.38
C PHE A 55 11.08 -0.17 9.90
N VAL A 56 12.34 -0.16 9.45
CA VAL A 56 13.32 -1.22 9.75
C VAL A 56 14.59 -0.58 10.32
N PRO A 57 15.08 -1.04 11.50
CA PRO A 57 16.32 -0.53 12.06
C PRO A 57 17.54 -1.00 11.25
N SER A 58 18.64 -0.24 11.32
CA SER A 58 19.88 -0.55 10.59
C SER A 58 20.47 -1.93 10.92
N SER A 59 20.20 -2.47 12.10
CA SER A 59 20.65 -3.81 12.51
C SER A 59 20.02 -4.95 11.72
N GLU A 60 18.92 -4.69 11.00
CA GLU A 60 18.14 -5.71 10.29
C GLU A 60 18.23 -5.57 8.77
N THR A 61 18.93 -4.55 8.26
CA THR A 61 19.02 -4.28 6.82
C THR A 61 20.30 -4.84 6.20
N PRO A 62 20.29 -5.24 4.91
CA PRO A 62 21.45 -5.86 4.27
C PRO A 62 22.71 -4.98 4.20
N ASP A 63 22.54 -3.65 4.27
CA ASP A 63 23.62 -2.68 4.14
C ASP A 63 23.91 -1.91 5.44
N GLY A 64 23.27 -2.29 6.55
CA GLY A 64 23.52 -1.69 7.86
C GLY A 64 22.97 -0.27 8.02
N ARG A 65 21.95 0.12 7.23
CA ARG A 65 21.35 1.46 7.24
C ARG A 65 19.86 1.44 7.58
N PRO A 66 19.31 2.51 8.19
CA PRO A 66 17.87 2.56 8.46
C PRO A 66 17.07 2.44 7.16
N GLY A 67 15.93 1.77 7.24
CA GLY A 67 15.09 1.52 6.07
C GLY A 67 13.60 1.54 6.35
N VAL A 68 12.84 1.34 5.29
CA VAL A 68 11.39 1.27 5.26
C VAL A 68 10.98 0.22 4.25
N ILE A 69 10.07 -0.65 4.63
CA ILE A 69 9.45 -1.60 3.74
C ILE A 69 8.14 -0.98 3.22
N VAL A 70 7.99 -0.99 1.91
CA VAL A 70 6.78 -0.57 1.21
C VAL A 70 6.22 -1.73 0.41
N MET A 71 4.92 -1.71 0.17
CA MET A 71 4.25 -2.73 -0.63
C MET A 71 3.52 -2.11 -1.80
N PHE A 72 3.46 -2.86 -2.90
CA PHE A 72 2.75 -2.50 -4.12
C PHE A 72 1.83 -3.65 -4.52
N PHE A 73 0.57 -3.33 -4.81
CA PHE A 73 -0.46 -4.24 -5.26
C PHE A 73 -0.95 -3.80 -6.64
N ALA A 74 -0.89 -4.71 -7.61
CA ALA A 74 -1.39 -4.47 -8.96
C ALA A 74 -1.72 -5.80 -9.64
N SER A 75 -2.26 -5.75 -10.86
CA SER A 75 -2.39 -6.95 -11.69
C SER A 75 -1.01 -7.53 -12.01
N LYS A 76 -0.90 -8.86 -12.18
CA LYS A 76 0.37 -9.53 -12.54
C LYS A 76 1.08 -8.88 -13.72
N LYS A 77 0.31 -8.52 -14.74
CA LYS A 77 0.80 -7.97 -16.01
C LYS A 77 1.37 -6.56 -15.85
N ASN A 78 0.92 -5.82 -14.83
CA ASN A 78 1.30 -4.42 -14.62
C ASN A 78 2.32 -4.23 -13.49
N LEU A 79 2.41 -5.15 -12.53
CA LEU A 79 3.17 -4.95 -11.30
C LEU A 79 4.67 -4.67 -11.55
N ASP A 80 5.32 -5.38 -12.47
CA ASP A 80 6.73 -5.11 -12.80
C ASP A 80 6.93 -3.72 -13.42
N HIS A 81 5.99 -3.26 -14.25
CA HIS A 81 6.02 -1.91 -14.82
C HIS A 81 5.82 -0.84 -13.74
N VAL A 82 4.90 -1.07 -12.79
CA VAL A 82 4.69 -0.21 -11.61
C VAL A 82 5.97 -0.10 -10.80
N LEU A 83 6.60 -1.23 -10.47
CA LEU A 83 7.85 -1.26 -9.70
C LEU A 83 8.96 -0.49 -10.43
N LEU A 84 9.14 -0.75 -11.72
CA LEU A 84 10.15 -0.06 -12.53
C LEU A 84 9.95 1.46 -12.54
N ASN A 85 8.73 1.93 -12.83
CA ASN A 85 8.44 3.37 -12.89
C ASN A 85 8.57 4.02 -11.52
N ARG A 86 7.97 3.45 -10.48
CA ARG A 86 7.95 4.06 -9.15
C ARG A 86 9.33 4.04 -8.52
N ILE A 87 10.06 2.93 -8.58
CA ILE A 87 11.44 2.88 -8.08
C ILE A 87 12.34 3.81 -8.90
N GLY A 88 12.23 3.80 -10.23
CA GLY A 88 13.06 4.62 -11.11
C GLY A 88 12.83 6.12 -10.97
N GLN A 89 11.58 6.55 -10.77
CA GLN A 89 11.24 7.96 -10.70
C GLN A 89 11.15 8.54 -9.28
N CYS A 90 11.04 7.69 -8.26
CA CYS A 90 10.87 8.14 -6.87
C CYS A 90 11.97 7.68 -5.93
N VAL A 91 12.64 6.56 -6.19
CA VAL A 91 13.66 6.00 -5.28
C VAL A 91 15.06 6.22 -5.83
N LEU A 92 15.35 5.81 -7.07
CA LEU A 92 16.63 6.08 -7.74
C LEU A 92 16.99 7.57 -7.73
N THR A 93 15.98 8.44 -7.85
CA THR A 93 16.12 9.90 -7.82
C THR A 93 16.16 10.49 -6.40
N CYS A 94 15.83 9.70 -5.37
CA CYS A 94 15.85 10.13 -3.98
C CYS A 94 17.26 9.97 -3.39
N PRO A 95 17.80 10.99 -2.70
CA PRO A 95 19.13 10.96 -2.13
C PRO A 95 19.39 9.74 -1.25
N THR A 96 20.59 9.18 -1.39
CA THR A 96 21.17 8.12 -0.56
C THR A 96 20.49 6.77 -0.62
N THR A 97 19.47 6.57 -1.46
CA THR A 97 18.67 5.34 -1.35
C THR A 97 19.37 4.09 -1.90
N ALA A 98 18.97 2.93 -1.38
CA ALA A 98 19.19 1.63 -2.02
C ALA A 98 17.96 0.75 -1.87
N VAL A 99 17.80 -0.23 -2.76
CA VAL A 99 16.60 -1.07 -2.86
C VAL A 99 16.94 -2.55 -2.75
N PHE A 100 16.19 -3.26 -1.90
CA PHE A 100 16.33 -4.69 -1.65
C PHE A 100 14.98 -5.40 -1.68
N ASP A 101 15.00 -6.68 -2.04
CA ASP A 101 13.82 -7.55 -1.94
C ASP A 101 13.50 -7.83 -0.47
N ALA A 102 12.23 -7.66 -0.11
CA ALA A 102 11.69 -7.95 1.22
C ALA A 102 10.51 -8.92 1.18
N MET A 103 10.26 -9.56 0.03
CA MET A 103 9.21 -10.57 -0.10
C MET A 103 9.65 -11.93 0.45
N GLU A 104 8.93 -12.41 1.45
CA GLU A 104 9.11 -13.75 2.01
C GLU A 104 8.32 -14.79 1.21
N ASN A 105 8.94 -15.93 0.92
CA ASN A 105 8.35 -17.03 0.17
C ASN A 105 7.70 -16.58 -1.16
N PRO A 106 8.45 -15.91 -2.05
CA PRO A 106 7.89 -15.41 -3.31
C PRO A 106 7.42 -16.56 -4.21
N GLU A 107 6.30 -16.37 -4.91
CA GLU A 107 5.83 -17.32 -5.93
C GLU A 107 6.63 -17.20 -7.23
N MET A 108 7.16 -16.01 -7.51
CA MET A 108 8.09 -15.75 -8.61
C MET A 108 8.89 -14.48 -8.34
N LYS A 109 9.84 -14.18 -9.22
CA LYS A 109 10.63 -12.95 -9.16
C LYS A 109 10.50 -12.16 -10.45
N PHE A 110 10.55 -10.83 -10.35
CA PHE A 110 10.75 -9.94 -11.47
C PHE A 110 12.20 -9.47 -11.52
N ASP A 111 12.75 -9.32 -12.72
CA ASP A 111 14.09 -8.81 -13.00
C ASP A 111 14.12 -7.26 -12.99
N THR A 112 13.31 -6.62 -12.14
CA THR A 112 13.13 -5.16 -12.12
C THR A 112 14.45 -4.41 -11.92
N GLY A 113 15.32 -4.87 -11.01
CA GLY A 113 16.64 -4.26 -10.80
C GLY A 113 17.59 -4.49 -11.99
N ALA A 114 17.48 -5.67 -12.61
CA ALA A 114 18.16 -5.98 -13.86
C ALA A 114 17.75 -5.06 -15.01
N LYS A 115 16.47 -4.64 -15.09
CA LYS A 115 16.02 -3.60 -16.03
C LYS A 115 16.51 -2.22 -15.64
N MET A 116 16.44 -1.88 -14.34
CA MET A 116 16.88 -0.58 -13.82
C MET A 116 18.34 -0.27 -14.14
N ARG A 117 19.21 -1.29 -14.16
CA ARG A 117 20.64 -1.15 -14.44
C ARG A 117 20.96 -0.43 -15.75
N TYR A 118 20.07 -0.50 -16.74
CA TYR A 118 20.29 0.14 -18.05
C TYR A 118 20.34 1.67 -17.95
N PHE A 119 19.82 2.27 -16.88
CA PHE A 119 20.01 3.70 -16.62
C PHE A 119 21.49 4.08 -16.47
N GLY A 120 22.34 3.12 -16.08
CA GLY A 120 23.79 3.33 -15.98
C GLY A 120 24.52 3.40 -17.32
N ASP A 121 23.83 3.27 -18.46
CA ASP A 121 24.37 3.44 -19.82
C ASP A 121 25.68 2.68 -20.11
N GLY A 122 25.78 1.45 -19.59
CA GLY A 122 26.96 0.59 -19.75
C GLY A 122 28.02 0.75 -18.66
N PHE A 123 27.90 1.74 -17.77
CA PHE A 123 28.81 1.96 -16.65
C PHE A 123 28.41 1.24 -15.35
N GLN A 124 27.23 0.63 -15.33
CA GLN A 124 26.76 -0.15 -14.20
C GLN A 124 27.66 -1.37 -13.92
N LYS A 125 27.76 -1.74 -12.64
CA LYS A 125 28.47 -2.95 -12.20
C LYS A 125 27.51 -3.93 -11.54
N LYS A 126 27.80 -5.22 -11.66
CA LYS A 126 27.16 -6.27 -10.88
C LYS A 126 28.06 -6.59 -9.69
N SER A 127 27.50 -6.63 -8.49
CA SER A 127 28.21 -6.96 -7.25
C SER A 127 27.37 -7.88 -6.37
N GLU A 128 27.91 -8.24 -5.20
CA GLU A 128 27.22 -9.03 -4.19
C GLU A 128 27.24 -8.27 -2.85
N LEU A 129 26.11 -8.27 -2.14
CA LEU A 129 25.98 -7.69 -0.80
C LEU A 129 25.10 -8.59 0.07
N ALA A 130 25.63 -9.08 1.19
CA ALA A 130 24.91 -9.96 2.11
C ALA A 130 24.25 -11.17 1.39
N GLY A 131 24.96 -11.78 0.43
CA GLY A 131 24.46 -12.91 -0.37
C GLY A 131 23.42 -12.52 -1.45
N ARG A 132 23.17 -11.23 -1.66
CA ARG A 132 22.23 -10.70 -2.66
C ARG A 132 22.99 -10.22 -3.88
N THR A 133 22.45 -10.48 -5.06
CA THR A 133 23.00 -9.94 -6.32
C THR A 133 22.54 -8.49 -6.48
N ILE A 134 23.48 -7.55 -6.53
CA ILE A 134 23.21 -6.11 -6.61
C ILE A 134 23.68 -5.56 -7.96
N TYR A 135 22.93 -4.60 -8.50
CA TYR A 135 23.41 -3.67 -9.52
C TYR A 135 23.78 -2.34 -8.89
N GLU A 136 25.01 -1.91 -9.16
CA GLU A 136 25.57 -0.62 -8.80
C GLU A 136 25.49 0.30 -10.01
N ILE A 137 24.65 1.33 -9.93
CA ILE A 137 24.33 2.24 -11.03
C ILE A 137 24.96 3.60 -10.72
N PRO A 138 25.94 4.08 -11.52
CA PRO A 138 26.50 5.42 -11.34
C PRO A 138 25.45 6.50 -11.54
N VAL A 139 25.37 7.42 -10.58
CA VAL A 139 24.49 8.59 -10.57
C VAL A 139 25.25 9.81 -10.03
N MET A 140 24.68 11.01 -10.10
CA MET A 140 25.37 12.24 -9.66
C MET A 140 25.85 12.20 -8.20
N GLU A 141 25.06 11.60 -7.30
CA GLU A 141 25.41 11.46 -5.87
C GLU A 141 26.53 10.44 -5.64
N GLY A 142 26.73 9.49 -6.56
CA GLY A 142 27.63 8.36 -6.38
C GLY A 142 27.05 7.10 -7.03
N ILE A 143 26.67 6.12 -6.20
CA ILE A 143 26.17 4.82 -6.66
C ILE A 143 24.77 4.56 -6.08
N PHE A 144 23.79 4.38 -6.96
CA PHE A 144 22.50 3.81 -6.58
C PHE A 144 22.60 2.28 -6.62
N LYS A 145 22.21 1.62 -5.53
CA LYS A 145 22.25 0.16 -5.39
C LYS A 145 20.84 -0.42 -5.45
N MET A 146 20.64 -1.43 -6.28
CA MET A 146 19.38 -2.15 -6.36
C MET A 146 19.61 -3.65 -6.52
N GLU A 147 18.92 -4.46 -5.73
CA GLU A 147 18.90 -5.91 -5.90
C GLU A 147 18.34 -6.30 -7.28
N ALA A 148 18.98 -7.28 -7.91
CA ALA A 148 18.74 -7.63 -9.31
C ALA A 148 17.30 -8.09 -9.58
N GLU A 149 16.71 -8.79 -8.62
CA GLU A 149 15.38 -9.37 -8.72
C GLU A 149 14.55 -9.02 -7.49
N LEU A 150 13.25 -8.81 -7.67
CA LEU A 150 12.29 -8.56 -6.60
C LEU A 150 11.26 -9.68 -6.55
N GLY A 151 11.06 -10.26 -5.37
CA GLY A 151 10.09 -11.31 -5.13
C GLY A 151 8.66 -10.78 -5.16
N VAL A 152 7.76 -11.55 -5.75
CA VAL A 152 6.33 -11.24 -5.80
C VAL A 152 5.50 -12.48 -5.53
N ARG A 153 4.29 -12.27 -5.02
CA ARG A 153 3.33 -13.33 -4.73
C ARG A 153 1.90 -12.85 -4.94
N LYS A 154 0.94 -13.76 -4.92
CA LYS A 154 -0.46 -13.34 -4.79
C LYS A 154 -0.71 -12.86 -3.37
N GLY A 155 -1.38 -11.71 -3.27
CA GLY A 155 -1.86 -11.12 -2.03
C GLY A 155 -3.36 -10.90 -2.07
N VAL A 156 -3.89 -10.41 -0.96
CA VAL A 156 -5.31 -10.09 -0.77
C VAL A 156 -5.45 -8.58 -0.70
N ALA A 157 -6.31 -8.01 -1.53
CA ALA A 157 -6.58 -6.58 -1.58
C ALA A 157 -8.06 -6.30 -1.33
N GLY A 158 -8.37 -5.20 -0.64
CA GLY A 158 -9.75 -4.78 -0.39
C GLY A 158 -10.42 -5.43 0.82
N GLY A 159 -9.67 -6.08 1.72
CA GLY A 159 -10.23 -6.39 3.05
C GLY A 159 -10.63 -5.08 3.73
N ASN A 160 -11.81 -4.98 4.33
CA ASN A 160 -12.28 -3.69 4.82
C ASN A 160 -13.26 -3.81 5.98
N PHE A 161 -13.47 -2.69 6.66
CA PHE A 161 -14.61 -2.49 7.56
C PHE A 161 -15.01 -1.01 7.54
N MET A 162 -16.26 -0.75 7.92
CA MET A 162 -16.85 0.58 7.98
C MET A 162 -16.99 1.03 9.44
N VAL A 163 -16.72 2.30 9.70
CA VAL A 163 -16.94 2.96 11.00
C VAL A 163 -18.07 3.96 10.82
N LEU A 164 -19.23 3.65 11.39
CA LEU A 164 -20.40 4.54 11.43
C LEU A 164 -20.42 5.28 12.77
N ALA A 165 -20.50 6.61 12.72
CA ALA A 165 -20.41 7.46 13.90
C ALA A 165 -21.42 8.61 13.86
N GLU A 166 -21.69 9.18 15.04
CA GLU A 166 -22.63 10.29 15.21
C GLU A 166 -22.22 11.53 14.40
N ASP A 167 -20.92 11.82 14.33
CA ASP A 167 -20.35 12.94 13.61
C ASP A 167 -18.98 12.54 13.01
N TRP A 168 -18.44 13.44 12.18
CA TRP A 168 -17.19 13.17 11.48
C TRP A 168 -15.98 13.21 12.42
N GLU A 169 -16.01 14.00 13.50
CA GLU A 169 -14.92 14.04 14.48
C GLU A 169 -14.76 12.69 15.18
N LYS A 170 -15.86 12.10 15.70
CA LYS A 170 -15.85 10.79 16.36
C LYS A 170 -15.50 9.67 15.39
N GLY A 171 -16.05 9.72 14.18
CA GLY A 171 -15.75 8.75 13.12
C GLY A 171 -14.27 8.77 12.75
N LEU A 172 -13.69 9.95 12.58
CA LEU A 172 -12.27 10.10 12.25
C LEU A 172 -11.39 9.60 13.39
N ALA A 173 -11.65 10.01 14.63
CA ALA A 173 -10.86 9.60 15.79
C ALA A 173 -10.85 8.06 15.98
N ALA A 174 -12.00 7.41 15.83
CA ALA A 174 -12.09 5.95 15.89
C ALA A 174 -11.31 5.27 14.75
N THR A 175 -11.40 5.84 13.54
CA THR A 175 -10.72 5.28 12.37
C THR A 175 -9.20 5.50 12.42
N GLU A 176 -8.73 6.64 12.95
CA GLU A 176 -7.30 6.89 13.20
C GLU A 176 -6.75 5.89 14.22
N ALA A 177 -7.47 5.61 15.31
CA ALA A 177 -7.07 4.58 16.27
C ALA A 177 -6.95 3.18 15.63
N ALA A 178 -7.88 2.85 14.73
CA ALA A 178 -7.84 1.61 13.97
C ALA A 178 -6.61 1.54 13.03
N VAL A 179 -6.31 2.63 12.32
CA VAL A 179 -5.11 2.77 11.48
C VAL A 179 -3.84 2.54 12.31
N GLU A 180 -3.72 3.18 13.47
CA GLU A 180 -2.57 3.02 14.38
C GLU A 180 -2.42 1.59 14.88
N ALA A 181 -3.52 0.89 15.16
CA ALA A 181 -3.51 -0.52 15.55
C ALA A 181 -3.00 -1.41 14.40
N ILE A 182 -3.51 -1.17 13.18
CA ILE A 182 -3.16 -1.97 12.00
C ILE A 182 -1.71 -1.75 11.58
N GLN A 183 -1.17 -0.53 11.70
CA GLN A 183 0.22 -0.21 11.34
C GLN A 183 1.27 -0.94 12.19
N LYS A 184 0.87 -1.64 13.25
CA LYS A 184 1.75 -2.51 14.05
C LYS A 184 1.87 -3.93 13.48
N ILE A 185 1.12 -4.24 12.43
CA ILE A 185 1.03 -5.57 11.82
C ILE A 185 1.86 -5.59 10.54
N ASP A 186 2.87 -6.45 10.51
CA ASP A 186 3.69 -6.66 9.32
C ASP A 186 2.89 -7.27 8.16
N ASN A 187 3.36 -7.00 6.94
CA ASN A 187 2.83 -7.50 5.67
C ASN A 187 1.43 -6.98 5.31
N VAL A 188 1.08 -5.80 5.81
CA VAL A 188 -0.20 -5.14 5.57
C VAL A 188 0.03 -3.67 5.20
N ILE A 189 -0.81 -3.13 4.32
CA ILE A 189 -0.86 -1.70 4.04
C ILE A 189 -2.30 -1.19 4.05
N LEU A 190 -2.43 0.11 4.29
CA LEU A 190 -3.67 0.86 4.17
C LEU A 190 -3.49 1.89 3.04
N PRO A 191 -3.90 1.60 1.79
CA PRO A 191 -3.47 2.36 0.62
C PRO A 191 -4.14 3.75 0.50
N PHE A 192 -5.24 4.00 1.23
CA PHE A 192 -5.94 5.27 1.18
C PHE A 192 -5.19 6.38 1.94
N PRO A 193 -5.52 7.67 1.72
CA PRO A 193 -4.86 8.78 2.40
C PRO A 193 -4.99 8.66 3.93
N GLY A 194 -3.86 8.60 4.64
CA GLY A 194 -3.85 8.35 6.09
C GLY A 194 -4.39 6.98 6.50
N GLY A 195 -4.56 6.06 5.54
CA GLY A 195 -5.20 4.76 5.74
C GLY A 195 -6.73 4.78 5.74
N ILE A 196 -7.36 5.91 5.41
CA ILE A 196 -8.80 6.14 5.59
C ILE A 196 -9.48 6.53 4.27
N CYS A 197 -10.53 5.79 3.91
CA CYS A 197 -11.41 6.12 2.80
C CYS A 197 -12.66 6.84 3.34
N ARG A 198 -12.84 8.10 2.96
CA ARG A 198 -14.04 8.90 3.32
C ARG A 198 -15.16 8.83 2.28
N SER A 199 -14.85 8.35 1.08
CA SER A 199 -15.76 8.50 -0.07
C SER A 199 -16.81 7.41 -0.13
N GLY A 200 -16.42 6.16 0.13
CA GLY A 200 -17.22 4.96 -0.13
C GLY A 200 -17.62 4.82 -1.61
N SER A 201 -17.51 3.63 -2.19
CA SER A 201 -17.93 3.46 -3.59
C SER A 201 -18.75 2.21 -3.80
N LYS A 202 -19.66 2.28 -4.78
CA LYS A 202 -20.32 1.13 -5.36
C LYS A 202 -19.89 0.95 -6.81
N VAL A 203 -19.92 -0.29 -7.27
CA VAL A 203 -19.66 -0.62 -8.67
C VAL A 203 -20.72 0.01 -9.58
N GLY A 204 -20.27 0.66 -10.65
CA GLY A 204 -21.13 1.28 -11.65
C GLY A 204 -21.83 2.56 -11.19
N SER A 205 -22.95 2.87 -11.85
CA SER A 205 -23.78 4.03 -11.56
C SER A 205 -25.24 3.76 -11.92
N LEU A 206 -26.16 4.28 -11.11
CA LEU A 206 -27.60 4.24 -11.40
C LEU A 206 -27.99 5.18 -12.55
N LYS A 207 -27.21 6.24 -12.80
CA LYS A 207 -27.54 7.31 -13.76
C LYS A 207 -26.52 7.43 -14.90
N TYR A 208 -25.23 7.30 -14.59
CA TYR A 208 -24.13 7.59 -15.52
C TYR A 208 -23.44 6.31 -15.99
N LYS A 209 -23.96 5.67 -17.05
CA LYS A 209 -23.49 4.35 -17.54
C LYS A 209 -21.99 4.24 -17.85
N PHE A 210 -21.33 5.37 -18.11
CA PHE A 210 -19.89 5.42 -18.39
C PHE A 210 -19.01 5.38 -17.13
N MET A 211 -19.59 5.52 -15.94
CA MET A 211 -18.85 5.53 -14.69
C MET A 211 -18.59 4.09 -14.21
N LYS A 212 -17.31 3.78 -13.94
CA LYS A 212 -16.90 2.48 -13.37
C LYS A 212 -17.29 2.34 -11.90
N ALA A 213 -17.24 3.42 -11.14
CA ALA A 213 -17.61 3.48 -9.74
C ALA A 213 -18.24 4.84 -9.43
N THR A 214 -19.16 4.86 -8.48
CA THR A 214 -19.79 6.08 -7.96
C THR A 214 -19.97 5.96 -6.45
N THR A 215 -20.34 7.07 -5.78
CA THR A 215 -20.59 7.06 -4.33
C THR A 215 -21.53 5.92 -3.92
N ASN A 216 -21.22 5.26 -2.78
CA ASN A 216 -22.15 4.33 -2.18
C ASN A 216 -23.26 5.09 -1.45
N HIS A 217 -24.27 5.51 -2.22
CA HIS A 217 -25.43 6.27 -1.74
C HIS A 217 -26.14 5.66 -0.52
N LYS A 218 -26.12 4.33 -0.36
CA LYS A 218 -26.72 3.66 0.79
C LYS A 218 -26.04 4.01 2.10
N LEU A 219 -24.72 4.22 2.07
CA LEU A 219 -23.86 4.58 3.19
C LEU A 219 -23.56 6.09 3.23
N CYS A 220 -24.40 6.93 2.62
CA CYS A 220 -24.25 8.38 2.65
C CYS A 220 -25.20 8.99 3.70
N PRO A 221 -24.70 9.48 4.85
CA PRO A 221 -25.57 10.05 5.89
C PRO A 221 -26.44 11.21 5.42
N THR A 222 -25.93 12.02 4.49
CA THR A 222 -26.67 13.16 3.90
C THR A 222 -27.84 12.74 3.01
N LEU A 223 -27.89 11.47 2.60
CA LEU A 223 -28.93 10.92 1.73
C LEU A 223 -29.92 10.03 2.49
N ARG A 224 -29.76 9.84 3.81
CA ARG A 224 -30.56 8.90 4.62
C ARG A 224 -32.07 9.03 4.41
N GLU A 225 -32.59 10.26 4.40
CA GLU A 225 -34.03 10.54 4.20
C GLU A 225 -34.44 10.63 2.72
N GLN A 226 -33.48 10.57 1.80
CA GLN A 226 -33.69 10.78 0.36
C GLN A 226 -33.67 9.47 -0.45
N VAL A 227 -33.10 8.40 0.10
CA VAL A 227 -32.99 7.09 -0.57
C VAL A 227 -33.67 6.01 0.29
N GLU A 228 -34.54 5.21 -0.34
CA GLU A 228 -35.35 4.21 0.35
C GLU A 228 -34.52 3.03 0.90
N ASP A 229 -33.36 2.77 0.29
CA ASP A 229 -32.45 1.68 0.61
C ASP A 229 -31.23 2.13 1.43
N SER A 230 -31.38 3.20 2.22
CA SER A 230 -30.30 3.67 3.10
C SER A 230 -29.93 2.60 4.13
N GLU A 231 -28.63 2.40 4.28
CA GLU A 231 -28.00 1.52 5.28
C GLU A 231 -27.44 2.36 6.45
N ILE A 232 -27.80 3.64 6.56
CA ILE A 232 -27.37 4.54 7.65
C ILE A 232 -28.38 4.49 8.81
N PRO A 233 -27.99 4.01 10.00
CA PRO A 233 -28.87 4.00 11.18
C PRO A 233 -29.25 5.39 11.68
N GLU A 234 -30.28 5.46 12.53
CA GLU A 234 -30.62 6.70 13.23
C GLU A 234 -29.48 7.17 14.14
N GLY A 235 -29.23 8.48 14.13
CA GLY A 235 -28.16 9.10 14.91
C GLY A 235 -26.77 9.02 14.27
N VAL A 236 -26.58 8.31 13.15
CA VAL A 236 -25.31 8.28 12.41
C VAL A 236 -25.22 9.45 11.44
N GLY A 237 -24.21 10.30 11.62
CA GLY A 237 -23.93 11.47 10.79
C GLY A 237 -22.66 11.35 9.94
N SER A 238 -21.82 10.34 10.14
CA SER A 238 -20.60 10.11 9.36
C SER A 238 -20.27 8.63 9.19
N ALA A 239 -19.60 8.32 8.07
CA ALA A 239 -19.12 6.99 7.74
C ALA A 239 -17.69 7.07 7.18
N TYR A 240 -16.78 6.26 7.70
CA TYR A 240 -15.43 6.07 7.17
C TYR A 240 -15.20 4.58 6.87
N GLU A 241 -14.32 4.31 5.93
CA GLU A 241 -13.92 2.96 5.53
C GLU A 241 -12.41 2.80 5.73
N VAL A 242 -12.00 1.67 6.32
CA VAL A 242 -10.59 1.25 6.35
C VAL A 242 -10.42 0.14 5.33
N VAL A 243 -9.60 0.38 4.30
CA VAL A 243 -9.26 -0.62 3.28
C VAL A 243 -7.87 -1.17 3.55
N ILE A 244 -7.73 -2.49 3.50
CA ILE A 244 -6.59 -3.26 3.95
C ILE A 244 -6.15 -4.20 2.82
N ASN A 245 -4.87 -4.10 2.47
CA ASN A 245 -4.22 -5.05 1.58
C ASN A 245 -3.12 -5.79 2.33
N GLY A 246 -2.94 -7.07 2.08
CA GLY A 246 -1.91 -7.87 2.75
C GLY A 246 -1.38 -9.02 1.90
N THR A 247 -0.22 -9.57 2.30
CA THR A 247 0.41 -10.68 1.56
C THR A 247 -0.35 -12.00 1.68
N THR A 248 -1.17 -12.16 2.73
CA THR A 248 -1.99 -13.35 2.97
C THR A 248 -3.37 -12.97 3.50
N LEU A 249 -4.32 -13.90 3.41
CA LEU A 249 -5.65 -13.72 4.02
C LEU A 249 -5.58 -13.61 5.54
N ASP A 250 -4.67 -14.36 6.18
CA ASP A 250 -4.57 -14.39 7.65
C ASP A 250 -4.09 -13.05 8.21
N VAL A 251 -3.13 -12.39 7.56
CA VAL A 251 -2.69 -11.04 7.99
C VAL A 251 -3.78 -9.99 7.77
N VAL A 252 -4.57 -10.10 6.70
CA VAL A 252 -5.73 -9.21 6.48
C VAL A 252 -6.81 -9.42 7.55
N LYS A 253 -7.13 -10.68 7.89
CA LYS A 253 -8.08 -10.99 8.98
C LYS A 253 -7.59 -10.46 10.33
N GLN A 254 -6.29 -10.59 10.59
CA GLN A 254 -5.67 -10.04 11.80
C GLN A 254 -5.79 -8.51 11.82
N ALA A 255 -5.47 -7.84 10.73
CA ALA A 255 -5.59 -6.38 10.63
C ALA A 255 -7.04 -5.90 10.81
N MET A 256 -8.02 -6.53 10.18
CA MET A 256 -9.44 -6.22 10.41
C MET A 256 -9.82 -6.38 11.88
N ARG A 257 -9.48 -7.52 12.49
CA ARG A 257 -9.81 -7.80 13.89
C ARG A 257 -9.17 -6.80 14.85
N ASP A 258 -7.90 -6.49 14.66
CA ASP A 258 -7.14 -5.64 15.58
C ASP A 258 -7.47 -4.16 15.37
N GLY A 259 -7.91 -3.75 14.16
CA GLY A 259 -8.44 -2.42 13.89
C GLY A 259 -9.88 -2.19 14.38
N ILE A 260 -10.71 -3.24 14.47
CA ILE A 260 -12.09 -3.15 14.99
C ILE A 260 -12.13 -3.08 16.52
N LYS A 261 -11.12 -3.63 17.22
CA LYS A 261 -11.05 -3.68 18.68
C LYS A 261 -10.65 -2.35 19.32
#